data_AF-A0A1J0A9J5-F1
#
_entry.id   AF-A0A1J0A9J5-F1
#
_cell.length_a   1.000
_cell.length_b   1.000
_cell.length_c   1.000
_cell.angle_alpha   90.00
_cell.angle_beta   90.00
_cell.angle_gamma   90.00
#
_symmetry.space_group_name_H-M   'P 1'
#
loop_
_entity.id
_entity.type
_entity.pdbx_description
1 polymer ?
#
loop_
_entity_poly.entity_id
_entity_poly.type
_entity_poly.pdbx_seq_one_letter_code
_entity_poly.pdbx_strand_id
1 'polypeptide(L)'
;MKHSGALLADTKLFFSHWHNQDTEDMQIYWQSNLFAKSSRFRSKAILRVLKQRYLQELNVALALAELVKNSCPANVLDKILYFHTAGFDRLIFDVVIEFLYPRYRQGRRDVQVSDLTAQLIQWTSNTWSAATTTRLSQGILAALRDFGILTGKSRKQIIFPYLPVYAFAYIAFYLKQLQPSVRKLMELSDWQLFFLKPIEVEKQLFEAHQQGILEYHVAGSVTRLTFPVPTLPEYATFLAQR
;
A
#
# COMPACT_ATOMS: atom_id res chain seq x y z
N MET A 1 -0.05 -6.37 21.16
CA MET A 1 0.14 -6.17 19.70
C MET A 1 0.88 -4.86 19.47
N LYS A 2 2.02 -4.87 18.77
CA LYS A 2 2.76 -3.66 18.39
C LYS A 2 2.66 -3.57 16.86
N HIS A 3 2.08 -2.49 16.35
CA HIS A 3 2.05 -2.27 14.91
C HIS A 3 3.49 -2.02 14.44
N SER A 4 3.99 -2.86 13.54
CA SER A 4 5.27 -2.61 12.88
C SER A 4 5.08 -1.43 11.92
N GLY A 5 5.98 -0.45 11.92
CA GLY A 5 5.90 0.71 11.04
C GLY A 5 5.88 0.34 9.55
N ALA A 6 6.06 1.33 8.66
CA ALA A 6 6.03 1.04 7.23
C ALA A 6 7.14 0.07 6.76
N LEU A 7 8.29 0.05 7.47
CA LEU A 7 9.45 -0.80 7.16
C LEU A 7 9.94 -0.65 5.70
N LEU A 8 9.79 0.52 5.09
CA LEU A 8 10.08 0.75 3.67
C LEU A 8 11.52 0.38 3.29
N ALA A 9 12.51 0.86 4.04
CA ALA A 9 13.92 0.58 3.76
C ALA A 9 14.24 -0.93 3.88
N ASP A 10 13.75 -1.59 4.93
CA ASP A 10 13.93 -3.03 5.12
C ASP A 10 13.19 -3.81 4.01
N THR A 11 12.01 -3.37 3.58
CA THR A 11 11.24 -4.01 2.49
C THR A 11 11.98 -3.92 1.15
N LYS A 12 12.49 -2.73 0.81
CA LYS A 12 13.27 -2.52 -0.42
C LYS A 12 14.55 -3.36 -0.41
N LEU A 13 15.26 -3.38 0.71
CA LEU A 13 16.46 -4.20 0.86
C LEU A 13 16.14 -5.70 0.79
N PHE A 14 15.01 -6.14 1.35
CA PHE A 14 14.59 -7.52 1.22
C PHE A 14 14.37 -7.90 -0.25
N PHE A 15 13.58 -7.13 -0.98
CA PHE A 15 13.25 -7.43 -2.38
C PHE A 15 14.43 -7.26 -3.36
N SER A 16 15.47 -6.49 -3.02
CA SER A 16 16.69 -6.41 -3.84
C SER A 16 17.49 -7.72 -3.83
N HIS A 17 17.33 -8.53 -2.78
CA HIS A 17 18.01 -9.83 -2.63
C HIS A 17 17.08 -11.03 -2.76
N TRP A 18 15.76 -10.80 -2.81
CA TRP A 18 14.79 -11.89 -2.81
C TRP A 18 14.63 -12.58 -4.16
N HIS A 19 14.56 -13.91 -4.14
CA HIS A 19 14.26 -14.77 -5.27
C HIS A 19 13.07 -15.69 -4.94
N ASN A 20 12.36 -16.15 -5.97
CA ASN A 20 11.20 -17.04 -5.80
C ASN A 20 11.53 -18.31 -4.99
N GLN A 21 12.73 -18.85 -5.16
CA GLN A 21 13.19 -20.06 -4.45
C GLN A 21 13.30 -19.85 -2.93
N ASP A 22 13.37 -18.59 -2.47
CA ASP A 22 13.61 -18.25 -1.08
C ASP A 22 12.33 -18.25 -0.22
N THR A 23 11.15 -18.58 -0.80
CA THR A 23 9.88 -18.63 -0.06
C THR A 23 9.86 -19.70 1.03
N GLU A 24 10.58 -20.80 0.82
CA GLU A 24 10.66 -21.94 1.73
C GLU A 24 11.74 -21.75 2.81
N ASP A 25 12.90 -21.21 2.43
CA ASP A 25 14.03 -20.99 3.35
C ASP A 25 14.48 -19.52 3.44
N MET A 26 13.72 -18.72 4.19
CA MET A 26 14.12 -17.36 4.54
C MET A 26 15.21 -17.28 5.62
N GLN A 27 15.79 -18.42 6.04
CA GLN A 27 16.83 -18.39 7.07
C GLN A 27 18.09 -17.66 6.60
N ILE A 28 18.38 -17.79 5.30
CA ILE A 28 19.51 -17.16 4.62
C ILE A 28 19.58 -15.65 4.93
N TYR A 29 18.44 -14.94 4.96
CA TYR A 29 18.43 -13.48 5.13
C TYR A 29 18.73 -12.98 6.55
N TRP A 30 18.35 -13.73 7.59
CA TRP A 30 18.72 -13.33 8.96
C TRP A 30 20.06 -13.91 9.40
N GLN A 31 20.52 -15.00 8.77
CA GLN A 31 21.86 -15.53 8.95
C GLN A 31 22.93 -14.63 8.29
N SER A 32 22.64 -14.06 7.12
CA SER A 32 23.50 -13.10 6.42
C SER A 32 23.49 -11.68 7.01
N ASN A 33 22.72 -11.45 8.09
CA ASN A 33 22.51 -10.14 8.70
C ASN A 33 22.04 -9.05 7.70
N LEU A 34 21.18 -9.43 6.74
CA LEU A 34 20.73 -8.55 5.65
C LEU A 34 20.31 -7.15 6.11
N PHE A 35 19.48 -7.08 7.16
CA PHE A 35 18.91 -5.83 7.65
C PHE A 35 19.85 -4.97 8.53
N ALA A 36 21.10 -5.42 8.71
CA ALA A 36 22.10 -4.83 9.59
C ALA A 36 21.55 -4.49 10.99
N LYS A 37 20.70 -5.36 11.56
CA LYS A 37 20.11 -5.15 12.89
C LYS A 37 20.99 -5.78 13.96
N SER A 38 21.15 -5.09 15.09
CA SER A 38 21.92 -5.57 16.24
C SER A 38 21.40 -6.86 16.88
N SER A 39 20.19 -7.32 16.54
CA SER A 39 19.59 -8.53 17.09
C SER A 39 18.89 -9.38 16.03
N ARG A 40 19.21 -10.69 16.02
CA ARG A 40 18.53 -11.71 15.20
C ARG A 40 17.02 -11.78 15.46
N PHE A 41 16.57 -11.50 16.69
CA PHE A 41 15.14 -11.45 17.01
C PHE A 41 14.43 -10.31 16.25
N ARG A 42 15.10 -9.16 16.08
CA ARG A 42 14.56 -8.02 15.32
C ARG A 42 14.45 -8.36 13.83
N SER A 43 15.47 -8.99 13.25
CA SER A 43 15.45 -9.44 11.86
C SER A 43 14.35 -10.47 11.60
N LYS A 44 14.20 -11.47 12.48
CA LYS A 44 13.10 -12.46 12.39
C LYS A 44 11.71 -11.80 12.47
N ALA A 45 11.55 -10.79 13.34
CA ALA A 45 10.28 -10.06 13.44
C ALA A 45 9.97 -9.25 12.17
N ILE A 46 10.98 -8.62 11.55
CA ILE A 46 10.83 -7.92 10.27
C ILE A 46 10.41 -8.89 9.18
N LEU A 47 11.13 -10.00 9.01
CA LEU A 47 10.81 -11.01 8.00
C LEU A 47 9.39 -11.57 8.15
N ARG A 48 8.93 -11.79 9.39
CA ARG A 48 7.55 -12.22 9.65
C ARG A 48 6.52 -11.23 9.11
N VAL A 49 6.76 -9.93 9.33
CA VAL A 49 5.88 -8.86 8.85
C VAL A 49 5.93 -8.75 7.33
N LEU A 50 7.11 -8.84 6.72
CA LEU A 50 7.25 -8.80 5.26
C LEU A 50 6.54 -9.99 4.60
N LYS A 51 6.71 -11.20 5.17
CA LYS A 51 6.04 -12.40 4.67
C LYS A 51 4.53 -12.26 4.70
N GLN A 52 4.00 -11.73 5.81
CA GLN A 52 2.59 -11.46 5.98
C GLN A 52 2.07 -10.43 4.97
N ARG A 53 2.77 -9.30 4.78
CA ARG A 53 2.28 -8.21 3.92
C ARG A 53 2.44 -8.45 2.43
N TYR A 54 3.50 -9.15 2.01
CA TYR A 54 3.93 -9.11 0.60
C TYR A 54 4.17 -10.46 -0.06
N LEU A 55 4.17 -11.56 0.72
CA LEU A 55 4.52 -12.90 0.21
C LEU A 55 3.36 -13.90 0.30
N GLN A 56 2.13 -13.41 0.46
CA GLN A 56 0.93 -14.27 0.43
C GLN A 56 0.54 -14.63 -1.01
N GLU A 57 0.81 -13.73 -1.95
CA GLU A 57 0.55 -13.93 -3.38
C GLU A 57 1.87 -13.91 -4.16
N LEU A 58 2.18 -14.99 -4.86
CA LEU A 58 3.44 -15.12 -5.59
C LEU A 58 3.62 -14.04 -6.66
N ASN A 59 2.55 -13.73 -7.41
CA ASN A 59 2.60 -12.68 -8.43
C ASN A 59 2.86 -11.29 -7.83
N VAL A 60 2.36 -11.00 -6.63
CA VAL A 60 2.66 -9.75 -5.93
C VAL A 60 4.13 -9.72 -5.49
N ALA A 61 4.62 -10.80 -4.88
CA ALA A 61 6.01 -10.91 -4.45
C ALA A 61 7.00 -10.72 -5.60
N LEU A 62 6.75 -11.40 -6.73
CA LEU A 62 7.56 -11.27 -7.94
C LEU A 62 7.50 -9.85 -8.50
N ALA A 63 6.31 -9.26 -8.61
CA ALA A 63 6.16 -7.91 -9.13
C ALA A 63 6.86 -6.85 -8.26
N LEU A 64 6.80 -6.98 -6.92
CA LEU A 64 7.52 -6.11 -6.00
C LEU A 64 9.06 -6.28 -6.13
N ALA A 65 9.53 -7.51 -6.31
CA ALA A 65 10.94 -7.78 -6.57
C ALA A 65 11.39 -7.13 -7.89
N GLU A 66 10.61 -7.25 -8.96
CA GLU A 66 10.88 -6.63 -10.25
C GLU A 66 10.95 -5.09 -10.15
N LEU A 67 9.98 -4.45 -9.48
CA LEU A 67 10.02 -3.00 -9.27
C LEU A 67 11.28 -2.56 -8.52
N VAL A 68 11.68 -3.31 -7.48
CA VAL A 68 12.87 -2.97 -6.68
C VAL A 68 14.16 -3.18 -7.47
N LYS A 69 14.31 -4.32 -8.14
CA LYS A 69 15.54 -4.67 -8.90
C LYS A 69 15.74 -3.75 -10.11
N ASN A 70 14.66 -3.29 -10.72
CA ASN A 70 14.69 -2.31 -11.81
C ASN A 70 14.70 -0.84 -11.32
N SER A 71 15.04 -0.59 -10.04
CA SER A 71 15.21 0.76 -9.48
C SER A 71 13.99 1.70 -9.64
N CYS A 72 12.78 1.14 -9.51
CA CYS A 72 11.54 1.92 -9.56
C CYS A 72 11.60 3.15 -8.61
N PRO A 73 11.16 4.34 -9.06
CA PRO A 73 11.15 5.54 -8.24
C PRO A 73 10.47 5.33 -6.88
N ALA A 74 11.09 5.82 -5.82
CA ALA A 74 10.62 5.58 -4.44
C ALA A 74 9.19 6.07 -4.21
N ASN A 75 8.78 7.19 -4.80
CA ASN A 75 7.42 7.73 -4.70
C ASN A 75 6.36 6.80 -5.31
N VAL A 76 6.71 6.04 -6.35
CA VAL A 76 5.84 5.02 -6.97
C VAL A 76 5.80 3.78 -6.09
N LEU A 77 6.96 3.22 -5.78
CA LEU A 77 7.08 1.97 -5.03
C LEU A 77 6.46 2.10 -3.61
N ASP A 78 6.66 3.21 -2.92
CA ASP A 78 6.12 3.40 -1.57
C ASP A 78 4.58 3.42 -1.56
N LYS A 79 3.93 3.87 -2.65
CA LYS A 79 2.47 3.85 -2.80
C LYS A 79 1.95 2.44 -3.09
N ILE A 80 2.69 1.65 -3.86
CA ILE A 80 2.38 0.23 -4.11
C ILE A 80 2.55 -0.59 -2.82
N LEU A 81 3.64 -0.38 -2.07
CA LEU A 81 3.87 -1.04 -0.78
C LEU A 81 2.82 -0.65 0.26
N TYR A 82 2.40 0.61 0.27
CA TYR A 82 1.29 1.08 1.09
C TYR A 82 -0.02 0.36 0.76
N PHE A 83 -0.38 0.27 -0.53
CA PHE A 83 -1.58 -0.43 -0.99
C PHE A 83 -1.62 -1.88 -0.49
N HIS A 84 -0.57 -2.66 -0.74
CA HIS A 84 -0.49 -4.06 -0.30
C HIS A 84 -0.47 -4.18 1.23
N THR A 85 0.19 -3.25 1.93
CA THR A 85 0.16 -3.22 3.40
C THR A 85 -1.26 -3.01 3.94
N ALA A 86 -2.03 -2.09 3.35
CA ALA A 86 -3.42 -1.84 3.75
C ALA A 86 -4.35 -2.99 3.34
N GLY A 87 -4.10 -3.66 2.21
CA GLY A 87 -4.84 -4.86 1.79
C GLY A 87 -4.70 -6.02 2.78
N PHE A 88 -3.51 -6.19 3.37
CA PHE A 88 -3.28 -7.20 4.41
C PHE A 88 -3.72 -6.74 5.82
N ASP A 89 -3.38 -5.50 6.21
CA ASP A 89 -3.69 -4.96 7.54
C ASP A 89 -5.04 -4.23 7.53
N ARG A 90 -6.10 -5.01 7.80
CA ARG A 90 -7.48 -4.50 7.78
C ARG A 90 -7.69 -3.28 8.67
N LEU A 91 -6.97 -3.19 9.79
CA LEU A 91 -7.11 -2.05 10.69
C LEU A 91 -6.54 -0.77 10.08
N ILE A 92 -5.43 -0.84 9.33
CA ILE A 92 -4.94 0.33 8.56
C ILE A 92 -5.98 0.74 7.54
N PHE A 93 -6.54 -0.22 6.80
CA PHE A 93 -7.55 0.02 5.78
C PHE A 93 -8.77 0.75 6.38
N ASP A 94 -9.35 0.20 7.45
CA ASP A 94 -10.52 0.79 8.12
C ASP A 94 -10.20 2.17 8.70
N VAL A 95 -9.01 2.40 9.28
CA VAL A 95 -8.61 3.74 9.75
C VAL A 95 -8.54 4.75 8.60
N VAL A 96 -8.07 4.36 7.43
CA VAL A 96 -8.01 5.28 6.29
C VAL A 96 -9.40 5.56 5.76
N ILE A 97 -10.22 4.53 5.53
CA ILE A 97 -11.54 4.66 4.90
C ILE A 97 -12.60 5.24 5.84
N GLU A 98 -12.65 4.78 7.08
CA GLU A 98 -13.74 5.13 8.01
C GLU A 98 -13.39 6.31 8.92
N PHE A 99 -12.11 6.65 9.06
CA PHE A 99 -11.67 7.73 9.95
C PHE A 99 -10.99 8.90 9.22
N LEU A 100 -10.02 8.65 8.33
CA LEU A 100 -9.30 9.72 7.63
C LEU A 100 -10.06 10.27 6.42
N TYR A 101 -10.60 9.39 5.57
CA TYR A 101 -11.30 9.80 4.36
C TYR A 101 -12.52 10.70 4.64
N PRO A 102 -13.41 10.43 5.63
CA PRO A 102 -14.54 11.31 5.93
C PRO A 102 -14.08 12.68 6.46
N ARG A 103 -13.00 12.72 7.25
CA ARG A 103 -12.40 13.97 7.73
C ARG A 103 -11.84 14.80 6.57
N TYR A 104 -11.08 14.17 5.69
CA TYR A 104 -10.56 14.80 4.48
C TYR A 104 -11.68 15.38 3.61
N ARG A 105 -12.77 14.63 3.42
CA ARG A 105 -13.94 15.04 2.65
C ARG A 105 -14.69 16.23 3.27
N GLN A 106 -14.55 16.44 4.58
CA GLN A 106 -15.09 17.58 5.32
C GLN A 106 -14.08 18.75 5.42
N GLY A 107 -12.94 18.68 4.74
CA GLY A 107 -11.89 19.70 4.81
C GLY A 107 -11.06 19.67 6.09
N ARG A 108 -11.31 18.69 6.99
CA ARG A 108 -10.54 18.51 8.22
C ARG A 108 -9.26 17.75 7.93
N ARG A 109 -8.12 18.41 8.11
CA ARG A 109 -6.79 17.84 7.81
C ARG A 109 -6.02 17.45 9.05
N ASP A 110 -6.31 18.03 10.20
CA ASP A 110 -5.63 17.68 11.44
C ASP A 110 -6.06 16.29 11.94
N VAL A 111 -5.10 15.55 12.46
CA VAL A 111 -5.29 14.20 12.96
C VAL A 111 -4.62 14.08 14.33
N GLN A 112 -5.44 13.96 15.38
CA GLN A 112 -4.93 13.73 16.73
C GLN A 112 -4.95 12.26 17.09
N VAL A 113 -4.00 11.86 17.94
CA VAL A 113 -3.93 10.48 18.47
C VAL A 113 -5.15 10.18 19.34
N SER A 114 -5.61 11.17 20.12
CA SER A 114 -6.81 11.07 20.97
C SER A 114 -8.06 10.75 20.17
N ASP A 115 -8.27 11.43 19.03
CA ASP A 115 -9.43 11.22 18.16
C ASP A 115 -9.46 9.80 17.61
N LEU A 116 -8.31 9.31 17.13
CA LEU A 116 -8.22 7.93 16.64
C LEU A 116 -8.39 6.94 17.79
N THR A 117 -7.83 7.23 18.97
CA THR A 117 -7.96 6.35 20.14
C THR A 117 -9.43 6.20 20.55
N ALA A 118 -10.18 7.31 20.58
CA ALA A 118 -11.62 7.30 20.84
C ALA A 118 -12.38 6.49 19.78
N GLN A 119 -12.03 6.64 18.50
CA GLN A 119 -12.62 5.86 17.41
C GLN A 119 -12.36 4.36 17.57
N LEU A 120 -11.12 3.97 17.85
CA LEU A 120 -10.75 2.56 18.02
C LEU A 120 -11.42 1.94 19.25
N ILE A 121 -11.59 2.70 20.33
CA ILE A 121 -12.35 2.26 21.50
C ILE A 121 -13.79 1.91 21.12
N GLN A 122 -14.44 2.75 20.31
CA GLN A 122 -15.80 2.49 19.82
C GLN A 122 -15.86 1.25 18.92
N TRP A 123 -14.96 1.12 17.93
CA TRP A 123 -14.95 -0.03 17.03
C TRP A 123 -14.67 -1.35 17.73
N THR A 124 -13.85 -1.32 18.78
CA THR A 124 -13.43 -2.54 19.50
C THR A 124 -14.25 -2.81 20.76
N SER A 125 -15.27 -2.00 21.06
CA SER A 125 -16.10 -2.16 22.26
C SER A 125 -15.27 -2.30 23.56
N ASN A 126 -14.19 -1.52 23.70
CA ASN A 126 -13.24 -1.60 24.84
C ASN A 126 -12.53 -2.96 25.01
N THR A 127 -12.35 -3.75 23.95
CA THR A 127 -11.62 -5.04 24.01
C THR A 127 -10.18 -4.89 24.55
N TRP A 128 -9.56 -3.73 24.32
CA TRP A 128 -8.19 -3.44 24.79
C TRP A 128 -8.15 -2.32 25.82
N SER A 129 -7.15 -2.37 26.71
CA SER A 129 -6.88 -1.28 27.64
C SER A 129 -6.59 0.04 26.91
N ALA A 130 -6.94 1.17 27.54
CA ALA A 130 -6.71 2.50 26.98
C ALA A 130 -5.24 2.72 26.56
N ALA A 131 -4.28 2.22 27.35
CA ALA A 131 -2.86 2.28 27.03
C ALA A 131 -2.51 1.48 25.76
N THR A 132 -3.11 0.31 25.58
CA THR A 132 -2.90 -0.52 24.38
C THR A 132 -3.50 0.14 23.14
N THR A 133 -4.72 0.67 23.24
CA THR A 133 -5.39 1.38 22.14
C THR A 133 -4.67 2.66 21.75
N THR A 134 -4.14 3.40 22.73
CA THR A 134 -3.31 4.59 22.49
C THR A 134 -2.04 4.22 21.72
N ARG A 135 -1.33 3.17 22.16
CA ARG A 135 -0.11 2.69 21.48
C ARG A 135 -0.41 2.21 20.06
N LEU A 136 -1.54 1.55 19.85
CA LEU A 136 -1.99 1.10 18.54
C LEU A 136 -2.26 2.29 17.61
N SER A 137 -3.02 3.29 18.10
CA SER A 137 -3.30 4.54 17.40
C SER A 137 -2.01 5.27 17.00
N GLN A 138 -1.05 5.40 17.92
CA GLN A 138 0.26 5.99 17.62
C GLN A 138 1.00 5.22 16.53
N GLY A 139 1.00 3.88 16.60
CA GLY A 139 1.66 3.01 15.63
C GLY A 139 1.07 3.12 14.22
N ILE A 140 -0.26 3.08 14.10
CA ILE A 140 -0.97 3.22 12.82
C ILE A 140 -0.68 4.59 12.21
N LEU A 141 -0.84 5.66 12.99
CA LEU A 141 -0.60 7.02 12.49
C LEU A 141 0.87 7.26 12.13
N ALA A 142 1.81 6.60 12.81
CA ALA A 142 3.23 6.66 12.43
C ALA A 142 3.48 5.90 11.12
N ALA A 143 2.89 4.72 10.94
CA ALA A 143 3.00 3.97 9.69
C ALA A 143 2.40 4.75 8.51
N LEU A 144 1.21 5.32 8.66
CA LEU A 144 0.58 6.16 7.63
C LEU A 144 1.41 7.41 7.31
N ARG A 145 2.11 7.98 8.29
CA ARG A 145 3.09 9.04 8.03
C ARG A 145 4.26 8.52 7.21
N ASP A 146 4.83 7.38 7.58
CA ASP A 146 5.98 6.80 6.88
C ASP A 146 5.64 6.43 5.42
N PHE A 147 4.39 6.04 5.13
CA PHE A 147 3.87 5.83 3.76
C PHE A 147 3.52 7.14 3.01
N GLY A 148 3.65 8.30 3.67
CA GLY A 148 3.36 9.60 3.09
C GLY A 148 1.87 9.93 2.95
N ILE A 149 1.00 9.25 3.70
CA ILE A 149 -0.43 9.58 3.81
C ILE A 149 -0.64 10.73 4.80
N LEU A 150 0.18 10.76 5.86
CA LEU A 150 0.20 11.83 6.85
C LEU A 150 1.57 12.53 6.87
N THR A 151 1.60 13.78 7.29
CA THR A 151 2.83 14.50 7.66
C THR A 151 2.80 14.90 9.13
N GLY A 152 3.94 15.35 9.65
CA GLY A 152 4.09 15.85 11.01
C GLY A 152 4.47 14.77 12.02
N LYS A 153 5.14 15.20 13.10
CA LYS A 153 5.58 14.32 14.20
C LYS A 153 4.53 14.27 15.32
N SER A 154 4.34 15.38 16.01
CA SER A 154 3.40 15.49 17.14
C SER A 154 1.98 15.86 16.70
N ARG A 155 1.86 16.84 15.80
CA ARG A 155 0.59 17.20 15.14
C ARG A 155 0.60 16.59 13.75
N LYS A 156 -0.26 15.62 13.51
CA LYS A 156 -0.35 14.97 12.20
C LYS A 156 -1.35 15.68 11.32
N GLN A 157 -1.05 15.73 10.03
CA GLN A 157 -1.93 16.31 9.03
C GLN A 157 -2.06 15.40 7.82
N ILE A 158 -3.27 15.29 7.28
CA ILE A 158 -3.52 14.66 5.98
C ILE A 158 -2.84 15.50 4.91
N ILE A 159 -1.93 14.86 4.16
CA ILE A 159 -1.29 15.50 3.00
C ILE A 159 -2.25 15.39 1.82
N PHE A 160 -2.17 16.33 0.86
CA PHE A 160 -2.85 16.15 -0.41
C PHE A 160 -2.42 14.81 -1.03
N PRO A 161 -3.33 13.87 -1.23
CA PRO A 161 -2.97 12.53 -1.61
C PRO A 161 -2.55 12.53 -3.07
N TYR A 162 -1.27 12.28 -3.29
CA TYR A 162 -0.70 12.10 -4.62
C TYR A 162 -0.47 10.60 -4.84
N LEU A 163 -1.14 10.06 -5.84
CA LEU A 163 -0.88 8.74 -6.39
C LEU A 163 -0.22 8.92 -7.76
N PRO A 164 1.09 8.66 -7.90
CA PRO A 164 1.74 8.68 -9.20
C PRO A 164 1.04 7.73 -10.17
N VAL A 165 0.87 8.14 -11.42
CA VAL A 165 0.16 7.37 -12.45
C VAL A 165 0.72 5.95 -12.67
N TYR A 166 2.04 5.75 -12.53
CA TYR A 166 2.66 4.43 -12.59
C TYR A 166 2.24 3.52 -11.42
N ALA A 167 2.13 4.07 -10.21
CA ALA A 167 1.62 3.34 -9.05
C ALA A 167 0.12 3.06 -9.20
N PHE A 168 -0.64 4.05 -9.69
CA PHE A 168 -2.04 3.87 -10.05
C PHE A 168 -2.22 2.73 -11.05
N ALA A 169 -1.44 2.72 -12.13
CA ALA A 169 -1.58 1.75 -13.20
C ALA A 169 -1.27 0.33 -12.72
N TYR A 170 -0.22 0.16 -11.90
CA TYR A 170 0.07 -1.10 -11.21
C TYR A 170 -1.13 -1.58 -10.38
N ILE A 171 -1.69 -0.71 -9.54
CA ILE A 171 -2.82 -1.04 -8.65
C ILE A 171 -4.07 -1.37 -9.48
N ALA A 172 -4.32 -0.62 -10.56
CA ALA A 172 -5.42 -0.87 -11.48
C ALA A 172 -5.29 -2.24 -12.14
N PHE A 173 -4.09 -2.65 -12.55
CA PHE A 173 -3.83 -3.98 -13.09
C PHE A 173 -4.17 -5.06 -12.06
N TYR A 174 -3.63 -4.94 -10.84
CA TYR A 174 -3.88 -5.89 -9.75
C TYR A 174 -5.39 -6.00 -9.46
N LEU A 175 -6.08 -4.87 -9.27
CA LEU A 175 -7.52 -4.85 -9.01
C LEU A 175 -8.35 -5.35 -10.19
N LYS A 176 -7.91 -5.19 -11.44
CA LYS A 176 -8.60 -5.71 -12.63
C LYS A 176 -8.61 -7.24 -12.68
N GLN A 177 -7.62 -7.90 -12.09
CA GLN A 177 -7.60 -9.35 -11.96
C GLN A 177 -8.65 -9.85 -10.96
N LEU A 178 -8.96 -9.04 -9.93
CA LEU A 178 -9.96 -9.36 -8.91
C LEU A 178 -11.38 -8.91 -9.30
N GLN A 179 -11.49 -7.79 -10.02
CA GLN A 179 -12.74 -7.19 -10.47
C GLN A 179 -12.69 -6.96 -11.99
N PRO A 180 -13.23 -7.88 -12.80
CA PRO A 180 -13.15 -7.77 -14.25
C PRO A 180 -13.98 -6.62 -14.84
N SER A 181 -15.03 -6.15 -14.16
CA SER A 181 -15.85 -5.04 -14.64
C SER A 181 -15.15 -3.71 -14.40
N VAL A 182 -14.82 -2.98 -15.47
CA VAL A 182 -14.12 -1.68 -15.37
C VAL A 182 -14.94 -0.66 -14.57
N ARG A 183 -16.27 -0.65 -14.75
CA ARG A 183 -17.15 0.20 -13.97
C ARG A 183 -17.08 -0.11 -12.47
N LYS A 184 -17.21 -1.38 -12.08
CA LYS A 184 -17.12 -1.79 -10.68
C LYS A 184 -15.71 -1.56 -10.11
N LEU A 185 -14.67 -1.72 -10.93
CA LEU A 185 -13.29 -1.44 -10.55
C LEU A 185 -13.12 0.02 -10.14
N MET A 186 -13.70 0.97 -10.89
CA MET A 186 -13.63 2.41 -10.55
C MET A 186 -14.39 2.76 -9.26
N GLU A 187 -15.34 1.91 -8.86
CA GLU A 187 -16.17 2.09 -7.66
C GLU A 187 -15.58 1.41 -6.41
N LEU A 188 -14.44 0.70 -6.52
CA LEU A 188 -13.81 0.01 -5.39
C LEU A 188 -13.39 0.98 -4.28
N SER A 189 -13.63 0.59 -3.03
CA SER A 189 -13.24 1.35 -1.84
C SER A 189 -11.72 1.48 -1.69
N ASP A 190 -10.94 0.58 -2.28
CA ASP A 190 -9.48 0.60 -2.31
C ASP A 190 -8.90 1.93 -2.80
N TRP A 191 -9.57 2.60 -3.74
CA TRP A 191 -9.15 3.92 -4.22
C TRP A 191 -9.22 5.01 -3.15
N GLN A 192 -10.04 4.82 -2.12
CA GLN A 192 -10.14 5.74 -0.98
C GLN A 192 -8.90 5.68 -0.08
N LEU A 193 -8.05 4.65 -0.19
CA LEU A 193 -6.71 4.65 0.43
C LEU A 193 -5.86 5.83 -0.06
N PHE A 194 -6.11 6.28 -1.29
CA PHE A 194 -5.51 7.46 -1.91
C PHE A 194 -6.48 8.63 -1.98
N PHE A 195 -7.58 8.56 -1.22
CA PHE A 195 -8.67 9.52 -1.16
C PHE A 195 -9.29 9.86 -2.52
N LEU A 196 -9.19 8.93 -3.49
CA LEU A 196 -9.76 9.10 -4.81
C LEU A 196 -11.24 8.68 -4.81
N LYS A 197 -12.06 9.45 -5.51
CA LYS A 197 -13.42 9.14 -5.93
C LYS A 197 -13.39 8.45 -7.30
N PRO A 198 -14.49 7.80 -7.72
CA PRO A 198 -14.55 7.16 -9.04
C PRO A 198 -14.18 8.09 -10.20
N ILE A 199 -14.60 9.36 -10.15
CA ILE A 199 -14.24 10.36 -11.18
C ILE A 199 -12.75 10.70 -11.20
N GLU A 200 -12.05 10.60 -10.07
CA GLU A 200 -10.60 10.82 -9.99
C GLU A 200 -9.83 9.57 -10.46
N VAL A 201 -10.38 8.38 -10.22
CA VAL A 201 -9.89 7.11 -10.78
C VAL A 201 -9.99 7.11 -12.30
N GLU A 202 -11.12 7.56 -12.86
CA GLU A 202 -11.30 7.67 -14.31
C GLU A 202 -10.29 8.64 -14.95
N LYS A 203 -10.02 9.78 -14.31
CA LYS A 203 -8.96 10.71 -14.75
C LYS A 203 -7.59 10.05 -14.78
N GLN A 204 -7.26 9.25 -13.78
CA GLN A 204 -6.02 8.49 -13.72
C GLN A 204 -5.93 7.41 -14.81
N LEU A 205 -7.06 6.77 -15.18
CA LEU A 205 -7.11 5.87 -16.35
C LEU A 205 -6.81 6.63 -17.66
N PHE A 206 -7.39 7.82 -17.84
CA PHE A 206 -7.09 8.64 -19.02
C PHE A 206 -5.64 9.13 -19.06
N GLU A 207 -5.05 9.48 -17.92
CA GLU A 207 -3.64 9.86 -17.83
C GLU A 207 -2.72 8.67 -18.17
N ALA A 208 -2.98 7.51 -17.57
CA ALA A 208 -2.24 6.28 -17.85
C ALA A 208 -2.39 5.84 -19.33
N HIS A 209 -3.56 6.05 -19.93
CA HIS A 209 -3.77 5.84 -21.34
C HIS A 209 -2.92 6.75 -22.22
N GLN A 210 -2.88 8.05 -21.92
CA GLN A 210 -2.05 9.02 -22.65
C GLN A 210 -0.55 8.71 -22.57
N GLN A 211 -0.10 8.15 -21.44
CA GLN A 211 1.28 7.71 -21.27
C GLN A 211 1.60 6.36 -21.95
N GLY A 212 0.59 5.71 -22.54
CA GLY A 212 0.76 4.44 -23.24
C GLY A 212 1.16 3.29 -22.32
N ILE A 213 0.78 3.35 -21.03
CA ILE A 213 1.02 2.28 -20.06
C ILE A 213 -0.21 1.39 -19.86
N LEU A 214 -1.38 1.81 -20.34
CA LEU A 214 -2.58 0.99 -20.50
C LEU A 214 -3.45 1.54 -21.64
N GLU A 215 -4.49 0.82 -22.01
CA GLU A 215 -5.49 1.26 -22.98
C GLU A 215 -6.85 1.39 -22.32
N TYR A 216 -7.44 2.58 -22.37
CA TYR A 216 -8.75 2.85 -21.79
C TYR A 216 -9.66 3.51 -22.83
N HIS A 217 -10.77 2.85 -23.14
CA HIS A 217 -11.76 3.33 -24.10
C HIS A 217 -13.17 3.31 -23.50
N VAL A 218 -13.90 4.40 -23.73
CA VAL A 218 -15.31 4.57 -23.35
C VAL A 218 -16.12 4.85 -24.61
N ALA A 219 -17.11 4.01 -24.89
CA ALA A 219 -18.06 4.18 -25.97
C ALA A 219 -19.48 3.90 -25.46
N GLY A 220 -20.21 4.97 -25.12
CA GLY A 220 -21.52 4.85 -24.47
C GLY A 220 -21.43 4.09 -23.15
N SER A 221 -22.11 2.95 -23.05
CA SER A 221 -22.09 2.07 -21.87
C SER A 221 -20.94 1.04 -21.89
N VAL A 222 -20.18 0.94 -22.98
CA VAL A 222 -19.10 -0.02 -23.12
C VAL A 222 -17.79 0.63 -22.67
N THR A 223 -17.15 0.00 -21.68
CA THR A 223 -15.83 0.40 -21.19
C THR A 223 -14.85 -0.73 -21.40
N ARG A 224 -13.73 -0.46 -22.06
CA ARG A 224 -12.63 -1.41 -22.25
C ARG A 224 -11.39 -0.89 -21.55
N LEU A 225 -10.76 -1.77 -20.77
CA LEU A 225 -9.48 -1.53 -20.11
C LEU A 225 -8.56 -2.70 -20.44
N THR A 226 -7.49 -2.44 -21.18
CA THR A 226 -6.48 -3.41 -21.60
C THR A 226 -5.09 -2.98 -21.13
N PHE A 227 -4.25 -3.97 -20.85
CA PHE A 227 -2.87 -3.78 -20.40
C PHE A 227 -1.91 -4.46 -21.38
N PRO A 228 -0.67 -3.98 -21.52
CA PRO A 228 0.26 -4.42 -22.57
C PRO A 228 0.78 -5.85 -22.37
N VAL A 229 0.67 -6.40 -21.16
CA VAL A 229 1.18 -7.73 -20.80
C VAL A 229 0.17 -8.47 -19.91
N PRO A 230 0.17 -9.82 -19.88
CA PRO A 230 -0.87 -10.60 -19.22
C PRO A 230 -0.68 -10.78 -17.70
N THR A 231 0.54 -10.62 -17.17
CA THR A 231 0.82 -10.89 -15.75
C THR A 231 1.30 -9.67 -14.98
N LEU A 232 1.05 -9.65 -13.66
CA LEU A 232 1.46 -8.55 -12.78
C LEU A 232 2.99 -8.39 -12.70
N PRO A 233 3.81 -9.47 -12.63
CA PRO A 233 5.27 -9.33 -12.66
C PRO A 233 5.79 -8.72 -13.97
N GLU A 234 5.31 -9.20 -15.12
CA GLU A 234 5.68 -8.62 -16.43
C GLU A 234 5.26 -7.15 -16.49
N TYR A 235 4.11 -6.80 -15.93
CA TYR A 235 3.63 -5.42 -15.92
C TYR A 235 4.45 -4.52 -15.00
N ALA A 236 4.90 -5.04 -13.86
CA ALA A 236 5.86 -4.35 -13.00
C ALA A 236 7.19 -4.07 -13.73
N THR A 237 7.75 -5.05 -14.43
CA THR A 237 8.94 -4.87 -15.25
C THR A 237 8.71 -3.84 -16.36
N PHE A 238 7.57 -3.91 -17.07
CA PHE A 238 7.18 -2.95 -18.09
C PHE A 238 7.10 -1.50 -17.53
N LEU A 239 6.47 -1.32 -16.37
CA LEU A 239 6.35 -0.01 -15.73
C LEU A 239 7.69 0.54 -15.24
N ALA A 240 8.61 -0.31 -14.77
CA ALA A 240 9.92 0.12 -14.26
C ALA A 240 10.91 0.54 -15.37
N GLN A 241 10.64 0.16 -16.62
CA GLN A 241 11.48 0.48 -17.79
C GLN A 241 11.06 1.75 -18.54
N ARG A 242 10.04 2.47 -18.05
CA ARG A 242 9.46 3.68 -18.65
C ARG A 242 9.88 4.94 -17.89
#